data_AF-A0A6P1NGW8-F1
#
_entry.id   AF-A0A6P1NGW8-F1
#
_cell.length_a   1.000
_cell.length_b   1.000
_cell.length_c   1.000
_cell.angle_alpha   90.00
_cell.angle_beta   90.00
_cell.angle_gamma   90.00
#
_symmetry.space_group_name_H-M   'P 1'
#
loop_
_entity.id
_entity.type
_entity.pdbx_description
1 polymer ?
#
loop_
_entity_poly.entity_id
_entity_poly.type
_entity_poly.pdbx_seq_one_letter_code
_entity_poly.pdbx_strand_id
1 'polypeptide(L)'
;MVSIIKLHAAKSVSSRAVTLGVSGLIGLSFLSGCADDDMQKSVPKTTDAETLYNYGVDSLHAGKYRLASAEFESLQQNFPYSGYTGNAELLEGYSYYLLGEYALSVQQLERYLQLHPTSPDAAYAYYLRALCYYERIGIVSRDQLGTLEAMDALQEVITRFPQSSYARDAQLKIDLCRDHLAGKEMLVGRFYEREKDYQAALGRYQRVVQDFQTTNHVPEALERIVEVSLRLGLVDEARQNAAILGYNYPDSKWYRFAYNKLKNHHLLTKKTRKPGVKSTRKQKNLAAASQKAVSTKTDDIAAVTIPPIGSQHAQIPVKNTAHQAQQVSTLPPSSKQMPDEKNNGGFFSFLDPVGDFFSDMWNKIF
;
A
#
# COMPACT_ATOMS: atom_id res chain seq x y z
N MET A 1 42.64 5.32 -67.52
CA MET A 1 43.48 4.14 -67.81
C MET A 1 42.85 2.93 -67.13
N VAL A 2 42.25 2.03 -67.94
CA VAL A 2 42.18 0.54 -67.83
C VAL A 2 41.78 -0.04 -66.45
N SER A 3 40.83 -0.96 -66.23
CA SER A 3 39.79 -1.68 -66.98
C SER A 3 39.07 -2.56 -65.92
N ILE A 4 37.72 -2.65 -65.87
CA ILE A 4 36.87 -3.77 -66.39
C ILE A 4 37.09 -5.10 -65.62
N ILE A 5 36.21 -5.51 -64.69
CA ILE A 5 34.94 -6.30 -64.83
C ILE A 5 35.13 -7.84 -64.83
N LYS A 6 34.12 -8.53 -64.24
CA LYS A 6 33.65 -9.95 -64.37
C LYS A 6 34.23 -10.97 -63.37
N LEU A 7 33.43 -11.47 -62.42
CA LEU A 7 32.44 -12.58 -62.54
C LEU A 7 33.00 -13.82 -63.27
N HIS A 8 33.01 -14.98 -62.59
CA HIS A 8 32.26 -16.17 -63.01
C HIS A 8 32.31 -17.28 -61.94
N ALA A 9 31.13 -17.86 -61.70
CA ALA A 9 30.93 -19.12 -61.01
C ALA A 9 31.39 -20.31 -61.87
N ALA A 10 31.68 -21.47 -61.25
CA ALA A 10 31.11 -22.78 -61.61
C ALA A 10 31.88 -23.96 -60.98
N LYS A 11 31.10 -24.90 -60.40
CA LYS A 11 31.14 -26.39 -60.54
C LYS A 11 32.46 -27.11 -60.17
N SER A 12 32.52 -28.34 -59.65
CA SER A 12 31.58 -29.43 -59.36
C SER A 12 32.38 -30.57 -58.69
N VAL A 13 31.74 -31.29 -57.76
CA VAL A 13 31.75 -32.76 -57.55
C VAL A 13 33.08 -33.54 -57.71
N SER A 14 33.53 -34.18 -56.62
CA SER A 14 33.82 -35.63 -56.53
C SER A 14 33.90 -36.02 -55.03
N SER A 15 33.04 -36.88 -54.51
CA SER A 15 33.04 -38.36 -54.52
C SER A 15 33.65 -38.99 -53.25
N ARG A 16 32.74 -39.39 -52.36
CA ARG A 16 32.69 -40.61 -51.53
C ARG A 16 34.01 -41.23 -51.01
N ALA A 17 34.10 -41.34 -49.69
CA ALA A 17 34.50 -42.58 -49.03
C ALA A 17 33.84 -42.72 -47.65
N VAL A 18 33.18 -43.87 -47.48
CA VAL A 18 32.54 -44.38 -46.27
C VAL A 18 33.60 -45.08 -45.43
N THR A 19 33.63 -44.85 -44.12
CA THR A 19 33.99 -45.88 -43.12
C THR A 19 33.31 -45.61 -41.79
N LEU A 20 32.46 -46.57 -41.40
CA LEU A 20 31.91 -46.77 -40.07
C LEU A 20 33.03 -47.14 -39.09
N GLY A 21 32.93 -46.68 -37.84
CA GLY A 21 33.89 -47.01 -36.79
C GLY A 21 33.45 -46.54 -35.41
N VAL A 22 32.51 -47.28 -34.82
CA VAL A 22 32.29 -47.55 -33.38
C VAL A 22 33.26 -46.84 -32.42
N SER A 23 32.76 -45.92 -31.59
CA SER A 23 33.02 -45.86 -30.13
C SER A 23 32.46 -44.56 -29.55
N GLY A 24 31.52 -44.67 -28.62
CA GLY A 24 30.93 -43.52 -27.92
C GLY A 24 29.82 -43.93 -26.96
N LEU A 25 29.97 -45.11 -26.35
CA LEU A 25 29.00 -45.73 -25.45
C LEU A 25 29.41 -45.47 -23.99
N ILE A 26 29.65 -44.20 -23.62
CA ILE A 26 29.95 -43.77 -22.25
C ILE A 26 29.38 -42.36 -22.06
N GLY A 27 28.17 -42.27 -21.52
CA GLY A 27 27.54 -40.98 -21.23
C GLY A 27 26.16 -41.08 -20.60
N LEU A 28 25.86 -42.19 -19.91
CA LEU A 28 24.54 -42.45 -19.32
C LEU A 28 24.68 -42.96 -17.88
N SER A 29 25.24 -42.15 -16.98
CA SER A 29 25.30 -42.46 -15.54
C SER A 29 25.52 -41.21 -14.69
N PHE A 30 24.58 -40.25 -14.72
CA PHE A 30 24.40 -39.27 -13.64
C PHE A 30 22.94 -38.82 -13.58
N LEU A 31 22.05 -39.76 -13.28
CA LEU A 31 20.72 -39.48 -12.74
C LEU A 31 20.65 -40.16 -11.36
N SER A 32 21.46 -39.65 -10.44
CA SER A 32 21.23 -39.87 -9.01
C SER A 32 20.30 -38.76 -8.55
N GLY A 33 19.00 -38.97 -8.75
CA GLY A 33 17.97 -38.19 -8.09
C GLY A 33 17.96 -38.59 -6.63
N CYS A 34 18.50 -37.74 -5.76
CA CYS A 34 18.16 -37.78 -4.35
C CYS A 34 16.72 -37.29 -4.25
N ALA A 35 15.79 -38.23 -4.09
CA ALA A 35 14.49 -37.92 -3.53
C ALA A 35 14.74 -37.57 -2.06
N ASP A 36 14.68 -36.28 -1.73
CA ASP A 36 14.52 -35.85 -0.35
C ASP A 36 13.13 -36.30 0.08
N ASP A 37 13.09 -37.37 0.87
CA ASP A 37 11.90 -37.88 1.54
C ASP A 37 11.63 -36.97 2.74
N ASP A 38 11.21 -35.74 2.43
CA ASP A 38 10.92 -34.72 3.42
C ASP A 38 9.54 -35.00 4.03
N MET A 39 9.55 -35.93 4.99
CA MET A 39 8.69 -35.94 6.18
C MET A 39 7.22 -35.56 5.92
N GLN A 40 6.50 -36.43 5.21
CA GLN A 40 5.08 -36.58 5.46
C GLN A 40 4.90 -37.33 6.78
N LYS A 41 5.14 -36.63 7.90
CA LYS A 41 4.57 -37.04 9.19
C LYS A 41 3.07 -37.02 9.01
N SER A 42 2.51 -38.20 8.78
CA SER A 42 1.08 -38.41 8.68
C SER A 42 0.44 -37.88 9.97
N VAL A 43 -0.41 -36.86 9.80
CA VAL A 43 -1.29 -36.37 10.86
C VAL A 43 -1.99 -37.59 11.47
N PRO A 44 -1.88 -37.84 12.80
CA PRO A 44 -2.42 -39.05 13.40
C PRO A 44 -3.94 -39.11 13.16
N LYS A 45 -4.41 -40.23 12.63
CA LYS A 45 -5.75 -40.44 12.05
C LYS A 45 -6.93 -40.42 13.04
N THR A 46 -6.72 -40.05 14.30
CA THR A 46 -7.76 -39.86 15.33
C THR A 46 -7.27 -38.85 16.37
N THR A 47 -6.89 -37.67 15.93
CA THR A 47 -6.50 -36.58 16.83
C THR A 47 -7.74 -35.72 17.07
N ASP A 48 -8.04 -35.40 18.32
CA ASP A 48 -9.11 -34.46 18.69
C ASP A 48 -8.80 -33.04 18.17
N ALA A 49 -9.82 -32.20 18.08
CA ALA A 49 -9.69 -30.86 17.50
C ALA A 49 -8.71 -29.97 18.27
N GLU A 50 -8.65 -30.11 19.60
CA GLU A 50 -7.72 -29.35 20.45
C GLU A 50 -6.27 -29.77 20.17
N THR A 51 -5.99 -31.07 20.10
CA THR A 51 -4.64 -31.55 19.81
C THR A 51 -4.15 -31.13 18.41
N LEU A 52 -5.01 -31.17 17.38
CA LEU A 52 -4.63 -30.64 16.05
C LEU A 52 -4.34 -29.13 16.09
N TYR A 53 -5.14 -28.37 16.84
CA TYR A 53 -4.94 -26.93 17.00
C TYR A 53 -3.59 -26.65 17.66
N ASN A 54 -3.28 -27.36 18.73
CA ASN A 54 -2.05 -27.20 19.49
C ASN A 54 -0.82 -27.58 18.64
N TYR A 55 -0.89 -28.62 17.81
CA TYR A 55 0.20 -28.90 16.86
C TYR A 55 0.45 -27.73 15.90
N GLY A 56 -0.61 -27.15 15.33
CA GLY A 56 -0.50 -25.97 14.47
C GLY A 56 0.16 -24.79 15.18
N VAL A 57 -0.23 -24.53 16.44
CA VAL A 57 0.35 -23.46 17.27
C VAL A 57 1.82 -23.74 17.59
N ASP A 58 2.17 -24.98 17.95
CA ASP A 58 3.55 -25.38 18.22
C ASP A 58 4.43 -25.24 16.96
N SER A 59 3.91 -25.65 15.80
CA SER A 59 4.56 -25.46 14.50
C SER A 59 4.76 -23.99 14.16
N LEU A 60 3.77 -23.14 14.44
CA LEU A 60 3.84 -21.70 14.25
C LEU A 60 4.93 -21.08 15.13
N HIS A 61 4.98 -21.43 16.41
CA HIS A 61 6.02 -20.98 17.35
C HIS A 61 7.41 -21.50 16.98
N ALA A 62 7.51 -22.68 16.40
CA ALA A 62 8.76 -23.25 15.90
C ALA A 62 9.24 -22.61 14.57
N GLY A 63 8.51 -21.64 14.02
CA GLY A 63 8.82 -21.01 12.73
C GLY A 63 8.51 -21.89 11.52
N LYS A 64 7.80 -23.01 11.70
CA LYS A 64 7.45 -23.98 10.64
C LYS A 64 6.11 -23.60 10.02
N TYR A 65 6.05 -22.41 9.42
CA TYR A 65 4.78 -21.80 8.98
C TYR A 65 4.01 -22.62 7.95
N ARG A 66 4.70 -23.31 7.02
CA ARG A 66 4.05 -24.20 6.03
C ARG A 66 3.42 -25.44 6.68
N LEU A 67 4.05 -25.96 7.73
CA LEU A 67 3.48 -27.08 8.49
C LEU A 67 2.28 -26.59 9.32
N ALA A 68 2.43 -25.44 9.98
CA ALA A 68 1.35 -24.82 10.75
C ALA A 68 0.10 -24.58 9.89
N SER A 69 0.24 -24.00 8.69
CA SER A 69 -0.89 -23.79 7.79
C SER A 69 -1.59 -25.09 7.40
N ALA A 70 -0.82 -26.16 7.11
CA ALA A 70 -1.39 -27.47 6.79
C ALA A 70 -2.10 -28.14 7.98
N GLU A 71 -1.58 -27.97 9.20
CA GLU A 71 -2.21 -28.47 10.42
C GLU A 71 -3.53 -27.74 10.72
N PHE A 72 -3.56 -26.41 10.55
CA PHE A 72 -4.78 -25.62 10.67
C PHE A 72 -5.81 -25.95 9.57
N GLU A 73 -5.37 -26.18 8.34
CA GLU A 73 -6.24 -26.63 7.25
C GLU A 73 -6.84 -28.01 7.56
N SER A 74 -6.02 -28.95 8.04
CA SER A 74 -6.47 -30.28 8.43
C SER A 74 -7.51 -30.24 9.56
N LEU A 75 -7.33 -29.33 10.54
CA LEU A 75 -8.33 -29.10 11.58
C LEU A 75 -9.67 -28.65 10.99
N GLN A 76 -9.66 -27.70 10.06
CA GLN A 76 -10.88 -27.20 9.43
C GLN A 76 -11.62 -28.29 8.64
N GLN A 77 -10.88 -29.13 7.91
CA GLN A 77 -11.45 -30.22 7.12
C GLN A 77 -12.07 -31.31 8.01
N ASN A 78 -11.41 -31.66 9.11
CA ASN A 78 -11.85 -32.75 9.99
C ASN A 78 -12.90 -32.30 11.02
N PHE A 79 -12.84 -31.05 11.48
CA PHE A 79 -13.66 -30.54 12.59
C PHE A 79 -14.28 -29.16 12.30
N PRO A 80 -15.10 -28.98 11.24
CA PRO A 80 -15.59 -27.68 10.80
C PRO A 80 -16.45 -26.91 11.83
N TYR A 81 -17.08 -27.61 12.78
CA TYR A 81 -17.95 -27.01 13.81
C TYR A 81 -17.28 -26.90 15.19
N SER A 82 -15.97 -27.15 15.28
CA SER A 82 -15.22 -27.04 16.53
C SER A 82 -15.06 -25.57 16.94
N GLY A 83 -15.01 -25.32 18.25
CA GLY A 83 -14.68 -23.98 18.79
C GLY A 83 -13.27 -23.50 18.38
N TYR A 84 -12.37 -24.41 18.01
CA TYR A 84 -11.02 -24.10 17.55
C TYR A 84 -10.96 -23.67 16.08
N THR A 85 -12.00 -23.94 15.29
CA THR A 85 -11.97 -23.79 13.83
C THR A 85 -11.80 -22.34 13.39
N GLY A 86 -12.57 -21.40 13.99
CA GLY A 86 -12.43 -19.98 13.66
C GLY A 86 -11.02 -19.45 13.97
N ASN A 87 -10.44 -19.86 15.10
CA ASN A 87 -9.07 -19.48 15.44
C ASN A 87 -8.05 -20.11 14.49
N ALA A 88 -8.23 -21.37 14.11
CA ALA A 88 -7.39 -22.05 13.14
C ALA A 88 -7.44 -21.38 11.76
N GLU A 89 -8.62 -20.95 11.30
CA GLU A 89 -8.77 -20.23 10.03
C GLU A 89 -7.98 -18.92 10.00
N LEU A 90 -8.02 -18.16 11.11
CA LEU A 90 -7.27 -16.92 11.25
C LEU A 90 -5.75 -17.17 11.32
N LEU A 91 -5.33 -18.18 12.10
CA LEU A 91 -3.91 -18.54 12.23
C LEU A 91 -3.34 -19.17 10.95
N GLU A 92 -4.16 -19.84 10.13
CA GLU A 92 -3.77 -20.28 8.80
C GLU A 92 -3.41 -19.07 7.93
N GLY A 93 -4.28 -18.05 7.90
CA GLY A 93 -4.03 -16.79 7.18
C GLY A 93 -2.77 -16.10 7.68
N TYR A 94 -2.55 -16.07 9.01
CA TYR A 94 -1.33 -15.53 9.61
C TYR A 94 -0.07 -16.33 9.23
N SER A 95 -0.16 -17.66 9.19
CA SER A 95 0.93 -18.54 8.77
C SER A 95 1.34 -18.25 7.32
N TYR A 96 0.38 -18.06 6.40
CA TYR A 96 0.67 -17.63 5.02
C TYR A 96 1.32 -16.25 4.95
N TYR A 97 0.91 -15.30 5.80
CA TYR A 97 1.54 -13.98 5.88
C TYR A 97 3.02 -14.10 6.28
N LEU A 98 3.33 -14.90 7.29
CA LEU A 98 4.72 -15.14 7.74
C LEU A 98 5.57 -15.88 6.70
N LEU A 99 4.96 -16.70 5.83
CA LEU A 99 5.63 -17.30 4.67
C LEU A 99 5.92 -16.29 3.54
N GLY A 100 5.33 -15.10 3.58
CA GLY A 100 5.31 -14.18 2.44
C GLY A 100 4.36 -14.60 1.31
N GLU A 101 3.51 -15.61 1.54
CA GLU A 101 2.48 -16.08 0.62
C GLU A 101 1.22 -15.20 0.74
N TYR A 102 1.40 -13.89 0.53
CA TYR A 102 0.38 -12.87 0.78
C TYR A 102 -0.93 -13.07 0.02
N ALA A 103 -0.89 -13.65 -1.19
CA ALA A 103 -2.11 -13.93 -1.95
C ALA A 103 -2.97 -15.02 -1.29
N LEU A 104 -2.35 -16.09 -0.78
CA LEU A 104 -3.04 -17.14 -0.04
C LEU A 104 -3.54 -16.62 1.30
N SER A 105 -2.74 -15.80 1.98
CA SER A 105 -3.17 -15.13 3.21
C SER A 105 -4.42 -14.27 3.00
N VAL A 106 -4.45 -13.42 1.97
CA VAL A 106 -5.63 -12.61 1.64
C VAL A 106 -6.85 -13.48 1.37
N GLN A 107 -6.71 -14.51 0.53
CA GLN A 107 -7.82 -15.44 0.22
C GLN A 107 -8.38 -16.08 1.50
N GLN A 108 -7.49 -16.52 2.39
CA GLN A 108 -7.86 -17.15 3.64
C GLN A 108 -8.57 -16.20 4.60
N LEU A 109 -8.05 -14.97 4.72
CA LEU A 109 -8.62 -13.95 5.61
C LEU A 109 -9.97 -13.43 5.09
N GLU A 110 -10.15 -13.31 3.78
CA GLU A 110 -11.45 -12.96 3.20
C GLU A 110 -12.50 -14.05 3.47
N ARG A 111 -12.11 -15.32 3.38
CA ARG A 111 -12.97 -16.44 3.79
C ARG A 111 -13.35 -16.35 5.26
N TYR A 112 -12.38 -16.15 6.15
CA TYR A 112 -12.63 -15.97 7.58
C TYR A 112 -13.60 -14.82 7.87
N LEU A 113 -13.40 -13.65 7.23
CA LEU A 113 -14.26 -12.48 7.41
C LEU A 113 -15.68 -12.69 6.89
N GLN A 114 -15.87 -13.51 5.84
CA GLN A 114 -17.19 -13.89 5.33
C GLN A 114 -17.92 -14.86 6.27
N LEU A 115 -17.20 -15.84 6.83
CA LEU A 115 -17.76 -16.84 7.73
C LEU A 115 -17.99 -16.31 9.16
N HIS A 116 -17.14 -15.40 9.61
CA HIS A 116 -17.10 -14.91 10.99
C HIS A 116 -17.13 -13.37 11.09
N PRO A 117 -18.12 -12.67 10.50
CA PRO A 117 -18.15 -11.20 10.46
C PRO A 117 -18.31 -10.53 11.83
N THR A 118 -18.86 -11.24 12.82
CA THR A 118 -19.06 -10.75 14.19
C THR A 118 -17.99 -11.23 15.17
N SER A 119 -16.91 -11.84 14.68
CA SER A 119 -15.82 -12.31 15.53
C SER A 119 -15.13 -11.14 16.25
N PRO A 120 -14.73 -11.30 17.52
CA PRO A 120 -13.89 -10.30 18.21
C PRO A 120 -12.57 -10.04 17.45
N ASP A 121 -12.06 -11.04 16.73
CA ASP A 121 -10.79 -10.95 15.99
C ASP A 121 -10.97 -10.43 14.56
N ALA A 122 -12.18 -10.03 14.16
CA ALA A 122 -12.43 -9.46 12.84
C ALA A 122 -11.54 -8.23 12.57
N ALA A 123 -11.32 -7.38 13.57
CA ALA A 123 -10.45 -6.21 13.45
C ALA A 123 -9.01 -6.60 13.09
N TYR A 124 -8.49 -7.67 13.69
CA TYR A 124 -7.15 -8.18 13.38
C TYR A 124 -7.10 -8.82 11.99
N ALA A 125 -8.12 -9.59 11.60
CA ALA A 125 -8.19 -10.19 10.26
C ALA A 125 -8.22 -9.15 9.13
N TYR A 126 -9.02 -8.08 9.28
CA TYR A 126 -9.04 -6.95 8.33
C TYR A 126 -7.66 -6.28 8.25
N TYR A 127 -7.02 -6.08 9.39
CA TYR A 127 -5.69 -5.46 9.46
C TYR A 127 -4.61 -6.33 8.83
N LEU A 128 -4.56 -7.63 9.13
CA LEU A 128 -3.61 -8.57 8.53
C LEU A 128 -3.80 -8.68 7.01
N ARG A 129 -5.04 -8.65 6.52
CA ARG A 129 -5.33 -8.58 5.08
C ARG A 129 -4.77 -7.30 4.46
N ALA A 130 -4.95 -6.16 5.13
CA ALA A 130 -4.38 -4.89 4.69
C ALA A 130 -2.84 -4.91 4.68
N LEU A 131 -2.20 -5.55 5.66
CA LEU A 131 -0.75 -5.78 5.68
C LEU A 131 -0.29 -6.60 4.48
N CYS A 132 -1.02 -7.64 4.09
CA CYS A 132 -0.67 -8.44 2.91
C CYS A 132 -0.62 -7.59 1.63
N TYR A 133 -1.53 -6.63 1.46
CA TYR A 133 -1.46 -5.69 0.34
C TYR A 133 -0.29 -4.71 0.49
N TYR A 134 -0.08 -4.20 1.71
CA TYR A 134 1.00 -3.26 2.01
C TYR A 134 2.39 -3.85 1.74
N GLU A 135 2.66 -5.09 2.14
CA GLU A 135 3.95 -5.75 1.91
C GLU A 135 4.21 -6.07 0.43
N ARG A 136 3.17 -6.04 -0.42
CA ARG A 136 3.28 -6.25 -1.87
C ARG A 136 3.54 -4.95 -2.64
N ILE A 137 3.59 -3.80 -1.97
CA ILE A 137 3.87 -2.51 -2.61
C ILE A 137 5.23 -2.59 -3.32
N GLY A 138 5.20 -2.38 -4.64
CA GLY A 138 6.40 -2.32 -5.45
C GLY A 138 7.13 -0.99 -5.30
N ILE A 139 8.37 -0.92 -5.79
CA ILE A 139 9.15 0.33 -5.81
C ILE A 139 8.41 1.46 -6.55
N VAL A 140 8.68 2.71 -6.16
CA VAL A 140 8.10 3.94 -6.72
C VAL A 140 8.12 4.00 -8.26
N SER A 141 9.14 3.44 -8.92
CA SER A 141 9.21 3.49 -10.39
C SER A 141 8.18 2.58 -11.09
N ARG A 142 7.65 1.56 -10.43
CA ARG A 142 6.68 0.60 -10.98
C ARG A 142 5.24 1.14 -10.95
N ASP A 143 4.32 0.35 -11.47
CA ASP A 143 2.88 0.61 -11.34
C ASP A 143 2.46 0.68 -9.86
N GLN A 144 1.47 1.53 -9.58
CA GLN A 144 1.07 1.89 -8.21
C GLN A 144 -0.35 1.41 -7.84
N LEU A 145 -0.96 0.55 -8.66
CA LEU A 145 -2.29 0.01 -8.34
C LEU A 145 -2.28 -0.72 -6.98
N GLY A 146 -1.26 -1.55 -6.72
CA GLY A 146 -1.13 -2.24 -5.44
C GLY A 146 -0.99 -1.30 -4.23
N THR A 147 -0.43 -0.10 -4.42
CA THR A 147 -0.35 0.93 -3.37
C THR A 147 -1.73 1.49 -3.04
N LEU A 148 -2.58 1.69 -4.07
CA LEU A 148 -3.96 2.13 -3.88
C LEU A 148 -4.80 1.03 -3.20
N GLU A 149 -4.68 -0.22 -3.63
CA GLU A 149 -5.34 -1.37 -2.99
C GLU A 149 -4.96 -1.50 -1.50
N ALA A 150 -3.68 -1.32 -1.18
CA ALA A 150 -3.21 -1.31 0.20
C ALA A 150 -3.81 -0.15 1.01
N MET A 151 -3.84 1.06 0.44
CA MET A 151 -4.46 2.22 1.10
C MET A 151 -5.94 2.00 1.38
N ASP A 152 -6.69 1.47 0.42
CA ASP A 152 -8.13 1.21 0.57
C ASP A 152 -8.38 0.16 1.66
N ALA A 153 -7.59 -0.92 1.68
CA ALA A 153 -7.68 -1.95 2.71
C ALA A 153 -7.35 -1.40 4.11
N LEU A 154 -6.32 -0.55 4.24
CA LEU A 154 -5.98 0.10 5.51
C LEU A 154 -7.06 1.10 5.95
N GLN A 155 -7.64 1.84 5.01
CA GLN A 155 -8.74 2.76 5.29
C GLN A 155 -9.99 2.02 5.77
N GLU A 156 -10.24 0.81 5.27
CA GLU A 156 -11.32 -0.04 5.75
C GLU A 156 -11.15 -0.41 7.24
N VAL A 157 -9.92 -0.70 7.69
CA VAL A 157 -9.61 -0.98 9.10
C VAL A 157 -10.00 0.22 9.97
N ILE A 158 -9.58 1.43 9.58
CA ILE A 158 -9.86 2.66 10.34
C ILE A 158 -11.36 2.96 10.36
N THR A 159 -12.04 2.76 9.23
CA THR A 159 -13.46 3.10 9.09
C THR A 159 -14.34 2.13 9.88
N ARG A 160 -14.02 0.84 9.87
CA ARG A 160 -14.78 -0.19 10.59
C ARG A 160 -14.43 -0.29 12.06
N PHE A 161 -13.15 -0.15 12.41
CA PHE A 161 -12.63 -0.37 13.76
C PHE A 161 -11.80 0.81 14.29
N PRO A 162 -12.39 2.03 14.38
CA PRO A 162 -11.64 3.25 14.70
C PRO A 162 -11.01 3.25 16.11
N GLN A 163 -11.54 2.44 17.04
CA GLN A 163 -11.05 2.35 18.42
C GLN A 163 -10.07 1.18 18.64
N SER A 164 -9.78 0.39 17.60
CA SER A 164 -8.82 -0.72 17.69
C SER A 164 -7.39 -0.20 17.82
N SER A 165 -6.50 -0.99 18.43
CA SER A 165 -5.05 -0.72 18.44
C SER A 165 -4.48 -0.64 17.03
N TYR A 166 -5.05 -1.39 16.08
CA TYR A 166 -4.64 -1.46 14.68
C TYR A 166 -4.95 -0.18 13.88
N ALA A 167 -5.96 0.60 14.27
CA ALA A 167 -6.34 1.80 13.53
C ALA A 167 -5.22 2.85 13.49
N ARG A 168 -4.44 2.99 14.58
CA ARG A 168 -3.32 3.93 14.64
C ARG A 168 -2.20 3.51 13.69
N ASP A 169 -1.83 2.23 13.70
CA ASP A 169 -0.80 1.73 12.80
C ASP A 169 -1.23 1.82 11.34
N ALA A 170 -2.50 1.46 11.05
CA ALA A 170 -3.08 1.60 9.72
C ALA A 170 -2.99 3.04 9.20
N GLN A 171 -3.26 4.05 10.04
CA GLN A 171 -3.13 5.44 9.66
C GLN A 171 -1.69 5.81 9.27
N LEU A 172 -0.70 5.35 10.05
CA LEU A 172 0.71 5.59 9.74
C LEU A 172 1.10 4.95 8.40
N LYS A 173 0.63 3.73 8.13
CA LYS A 173 0.87 3.04 6.85
C LYS A 173 0.17 3.74 5.67
N ILE A 174 -1.03 4.30 5.87
CA ILE A 174 -1.69 5.15 4.85
C ILE A 174 -0.82 6.37 4.53
N ASP A 175 -0.26 7.02 5.54
CA ASP A 175 0.60 8.19 5.33
C ASP A 175 1.88 7.82 4.54
N LEU A 176 2.46 6.63 4.81
CA LEU A 176 3.58 6.09 4.04
C LEU A 176 3.18 5.77 2.58
N CYS A 177 2.00 5.19 2.35
CA CYS A 177 1.51 4.96 0.99
C CYS A 177 1.29 6.29 0.23
N ARG A 178 0.77 7.32 0.90
CA ARG A 178 0.63 8.67 0.31
C ARG A 178 1.99 9.27 -0.05
N ASP A 179 2.99 9.12 0.81
CA ASP A 179 4.36 9.55 0.51
C ASP A 179 4.92 8.80 -0.71
N HIS A 180 4.66 7.50 -0.82
CA HIS A 180 5.07 6.69 -1.97
C HIS A 180 4.42 7.14 -3.29
N LEU A 181 3.11 7.44 -3.28
CA LEU A 181 2.39 8.00 -4.44
C LEU A 181 2.89 9.40 -4.81
N ALA A 182 3.16 10.26 -3.83
CA ALA A 182 3.78 11.56 -4.07
C ALA A 182 5.18 11.40 -4.69
N GLY A 183 5.95 10.43 -4.21
CA GLY A 183 7.25 10.06 -4.76
C GLY A 183 7.17 9.66 -6.24
N LYS A 184 6.09 8.96 -6.66
CA LYS A 184 5.85 8.63 -8.07
C LYS A 184 5.67 9.87 -8.92
N GLU A 185 4.82 10.80 -8.49
CA GLU A 185 4.57 12.05 -9.20
C GLU A 185 5.85 12.92 -9.27
N MET A 186 6.64 12.96 -8.20
CA MET A 186 7.95 13.61 -8.20
C MET A 186 8.94 12.95 -9.19
N LEU A 187 8.98 11.62 -9.25
CA LEU A 187 9.84 10.89 -10.19
C LEU A 187 9.49 11.24 -11.64
N VAL A 188 8.20 11.26 -11.97
CA VAL A 188 7.71 11.59 -13.31
C VAL A 188 7.92 13.08 -13.63
N GLY A 189 7.66 13.97 -12.68
CA GLY A 189 7.92 15.41 -12.84
C GLY A 189 9.40 15.70 -13.12
N ARG A 190 10.31 15.07 -12.37
CA ARG A 190 11.77 15.21 -12.59
C ARG A 190 12.20 14.62 -13.93
N PHE A 191 11.52 13.60 -14.44
CA PHE A 191 11.78 13.06 -15.77
C PHE A 191 11.43 14.10 -16.85
N TYR A 192 10.20 14.63 -16.84
CA TYR A 192 9.79 15.66 -17.80
C TYR A 192 10.64 16.92 -17.73
N GLU A 193 11.04 17.33 -16.53
CA GLU A 193 11.93 18.48 -16.36
C GLU A 193 13.29 18.26 -17.04
N ARG A 194 13.87 17.05 -16.95
CA ARG A 194 15.12 16.70 -17.65
C ARG A 194 14.97 16.72 -19.17
N GLU A 195 13.81 16.27 -19.67
CA GLU A 195 13.46 16.32 -21.09
C GLU A 195 13.08 17.73 -21.57
N LYS A 196 13.11 18.73 -20.67
CA LYS A 196 12.72 20.14 -20.93
C LYS A 196 11.24 20.32 -21.30
N ASP A 197 10.41 19.31 -21.04
CA ASP A 197 8.95 19.46 -21.07
C ASP A 197 8.47 20.06 -19.75
N TYR A 198 8.63 21.38 -19.66
CA TYR A 198 8.30 22.14 -18.47
C TYR A 198 6.80 22.16 -18.19
N GLN A 199 5.95 22.12 -19.21
CA GLN A 199 4.50 22.12 -19.00
C GLN A 199 4.04 20.79 -18.36
N ALA A 200 4.51 19.65 -18.85
CA ALA A 200 4.21 18.36 -18.25
C ALA A 200 4.80 18.24 -16.83
N ALA A 201 6.03 18.72 -16.62
CA ALA A 201 6.66 18.73 -15.30
C ALA A 201 5.84 19.57 -14.29
N LEU A 202 5.39 20.76 -14.68
CA LEU A 202 4.58 21.64 -13.84
C LEU A 202 3.32 20.94 -13.34
N GLY A 203 2.57 20.29 -14.23
CA GLY A 203 1.34 19.57 -13.86
C GLY A 203 1.59 18.44 -12.86
N ARG A 204 2.72 17.72 -12.99
CA ARG A 204 3.11 16.66 -12.04
C ARG A 204 3.43 17.20 -10.65
N TYR A 205 4.20 18.28 -10.59
CA TYR A 205 4.52 18.91 -9.30
C TYR A 205 3.30 19.56 -8.65
N GLN A 206 2.40 20.17 -9.43
CA GLN A 206 1.13 20.70 -8.94
C GLN A 206 0.27 19.60 -8.31
N ARG A 207 0.22 18.40 -8.91
CA ARG A 207 -0.50 17.25 -8.33
C ARG A 207 0.04 16.87 -6.93
N VAL A 208 1.36 16.90 -6.73
CA VAL A 208 1.96 16.66 -5.40
C VAL A 208 1.47 17.67 -4.37
N VAL A 209 1.41 18.94 -4.74
CA VAL A 209 0.95 20.01 -3.84
C VAL A 209 -0.55 19.95 -3.59
N GLN A 210 -1.35 19.48 -4.55
CA GLN A 210 -2.80 19.42 -4.43
C GLN A 210 -3.26 18.18 -3.65
N ASP A 211 -2.77 17.00 -4.02
CA ASP A 211 -3.31 15.71 -3.56
C ASP A 211 -2.54 15.14 -2.35
N PHE A 212 -1.28 15.55 -2.17
CA PHE A 212 -0.35 14.95 -1.20
C PHE A 212 0.25 15.98 -0.22
N GLN A 213 -0.58 16.92 0.25
CA GLN A 213 -0.19 18.06 1.09
C GLN A 213 0.51 17.72 2.41
N THR A 214 0.30 16.51 2.94
CA THR A 214 0.88 16.04 4.21
C THR A 214 2.25 15.37 4.04
N THR A 215 2.70 15.16 2.80
CA THR A 215 3.93 14.40 2.50
C THR A 215 5.18 15.26 2.59
N ASN A 216 6.34 14.61 2.77
CA ASN A 216 7.63 15.28 2.83
C ASN A 216 8.10 15.79 1.44
N HIS A 217 7.38 15.44 0.37
CA HIS A 217 7.67 15.85 -1.00
C HIS A 217 7.17 17.26 -1.33
N VAL A 218 6.20 17.80 -0.58
CA VAL A 218 5.59 19.12 -0.86
C VAL A 218 6.59 20.27 -0.94
N PRO A 219 7.57 20.41 -0.01
CA PRO A 219 8.53 21.51 -0.09
C PRO A 219 9.41 21.45 -1.34
N GLU A 220 9.78 20.25 -1.79
CA GLU A 220 10.51 20.06 -3.04
C GLU A 220 9.62 20.38 -4.23
N ALA A 221 8.39 19.84 -4.27
CA ALA A 221 7.45 20.09 -5.36
C ALA A 221 7.19 21.58 -5.58
N LEU A 222 6.95 22.34 -4.50
CA LEU A 222 6.79 23.80 -4.57
C LEU A 222 8.03 24.50 -5.15
N GLU A 223 9.23 24.06 -4.74
CA GLU A 223 10.49 24.62 -5.25
C GLU A 223 10.69 24.33 -6.74
N ARG A 224 10.31 23.13 -7.17
CA ARG A 224 10.32 22.73 -8.58
C ARG A 224 9.29 23.47 -9.41
N ILE A 225 8.10 23.73 -8.87
CA ILE A 225 7.11 24.61 -9.51
C ILE A 225 7.73 25.98 -9.75
N VAL A 226 8.38 26.58 -8.75
CA VAL A 226 9.07 27.87 -8.92
C VAL A 226 10.12 27.80 -10.04
N GLU A 227 10.94 26.75 -10.06
CA GLU A 227 11.96 26.55 -11.09
C GLU A 227 11.36 26.48 -12.49
N VAL A 228 10.34 25.64 -12.67
CA VAL A 228 9.68 25.38 -13.94
C VAL A 228 8.88 26.59 -14.42
N SER A 229 8.12 27.25 -13.53
CA SER A 229 7.37 28.47 -13.84
C SER A 229 8.31 29.60 -14.31
N LEU A 230 9.50 29.74 -13.72
CA LEU A 230 10.49 30.72 -14.20
C LEU A 230 10.99 30.41 -15.62
N ARG A 231 11.21 29.12 -15.94
CA ARG A 231 11.62 28.71 -17.29
C ARG A 231 10.53 28.93 -18.33
N LEU A 232 9.26 28.83 -17.94
CA LEU A 232 8.10 29.13 -18.77
C LEU A 232 7.79 30.64 -18.88
N GLY A 233 8.46 31.49 -18.09
CA GLY A 233 8.17 32.93 -18.02
C GLY A 233 6.95 33.29 -17.15
N LEU A 234 6.40 32.33 -16.40
CA LEU A 234 5.28 32.49 -15.49
C LEU A 234 5.74 33.08 -14.15
N VAL A 235 6.17 34.34 -14.18
CA VAL A 235 6.79 35.05 -13.04
C VAL A 235 5.84 35.15 -11.84
N ASP A 236 4.55 35.38 -12.07
CA ASP A 236 3.57 35.53 -11.00
C ASP A 236 3.37 34.23 -10.23
N GLU A 237 3.23 33.11 -10.95
CA GLU A 237 3.10 31.78 -10.36
C GLU A 237 4.36 31.41 -9.57
N ALA A 238 5.55 31.69 -10.11
CA ALA A 238 6.81 31.48 -9.42
C ALA A 238 6.88 32.26 -8.09
N ARG A 239 6.48 33.54 -8.08
CA ARG A 239 6.47 34.34 -6.85
C ARG A 239 5.46 33.83 -5.82
N GLN A 240 4.28 33.41 -6.26
CA GLN A 240 3.23 32.89 -5.38
C GLN A 240 3.66 31.56 -4.72
N ASN A 241 4.16 30.61 -5.50
CA ASN A 241 4.63 29.33 -4.97
C ASN A 241 5.83 29.48 -4.02
N ALA A 242 6.76 30.38 -4.33
CA ALA A 242 7.87 30.70 -3.43
C ALA A 242 7.39 31.36 -2.13
N ALA A 243 6.33 32.18 -2.17
CA ALA A 243 5.73 32.77 -0.98
C ALA A 243 5.06 31.71 -0.10
N ILE A 244 4.32 30.77 -0.69
CA ILE A 244 3.73 29.61 0.01
C ILE A 244 4.83 28.76 0.65
N LEU A 245 5.87 28.43 -0.11
CA LEU A 245 7.02 27.67 0.37
C LEU A 245 7.73 28.37 1.54
N GLY A 246 7.95 29.68 1.43
CA GLY A 246 8.54 30.47 2.51
C GLY A 246 7.65 30.53 3.75
N TYR A 247 6.34 30.62 3.58
CA TYR A 247 5.42 30.69 4.68
C TYR A 247 5.35 29.38 5.47
N ASN A 248 5.11 28.26 4.77
CA ASN A 248 4.93 26.93 5.37
C ASN A 248 6.26 26.27 5.77
N TYR A 249 7.33 26.48 5.00
CA TYR A 249 8.61 25.80 5.20
C TYR A 249 9.81 26.76 5.28
N PRO A 250 9.86 27.65 6.29
CA PRO A 250 10.88 28.70 6.41
C PRO A 250 12.34 28.27 6.36
N ASP A 251 12.59 27.16 7.03
CA ASP A 251 13.93 26.68 7.35
C ASP A 251 14.38 25.59 6.38
N SER A 252 13.47 25.18 5.47
CA SER A 252 13.72 24.16 4.46
C SER A 252 14.82 24.59 3.48
N LYS A 253 15.68 23.64 3.11
CA LYS A 253 16.68 23.82 2.05
C LYS A 253 16.02 24.26 0.73
N TRP A 254 14.81 23.76 0.47
CA TRP A 254 14.04 24.07 -0.73
C TRP A 254 13.63 25.54 -0.80
N TYR A 255 13.27 26.15 0.34
CA TYR A 255 12.98 27.58 0.35
C TYR A 255 14.21 28.44 0.03
N ARG A 256 15.40 28.03 0.48
CA ARG A 256 16.65 28.71 0.16
C ARG A 256 16.92 28.69 -1.35
N PHE A 257 16.68 27.56 -2.00
CA PHE A 257 16.83 27.43 -3.46
C PHE A 257 15.84 28.31 -4.21
N ALA A 258 14.55 28.28 -3.87
CA ALA A 258 13.53 29.15 -4.45
C ALA A 258 13.86 30.64 -4.27
N TYR A 259 14.29 31.03 -3.06
CA TYR A 259 14.68 32.42 -2.76
C TYR A 259 15.85 32.87 -3.64
N ASN A 260 16.89 32.03 -3.79
CA ASN A 260 18.05 32.35 -4.61
C ASN A 260 17.68 32.43 -6.11
N LYS A 261 16.80 31.57 -6.61
CA LYS A 261 16.26 31.65 -7.97
C LYS A 261 15.56 32.99 -8.20
N LEU A 262 14.63 33.38 -7.31
CA LEU A 262 13.97 34.69 -7.42
C LEU A 262 14.93 35.87 -7.32
N LYS A 263 15.98 35.77 -6.48
CA LYS A 263 17.03 36.79 -6.38
C LYS A 263 17.76 36.97 -7.72
N ASN A 264 18.17 35.87 -8.33
CA ASN A 264 18.92 35.90 -9.59
C ASN A 264 18.10 36.46 -10.76
N HIS A 265 16.77 36.28 -10.72
CA HIS A 265 15.85 36.86 -11.69
C HIS A 265 15.38 38.28 -11.32
N HIS A 266 15.90 38.91 -10.26
CA HIS A 266 15.47 40.22 -9.76
C HIS A 266 13.98 40.31 -9.38
N LEU A 267 13.39 39.20 -8.92
CA LEU A 267 11.97 39.08 -8.60
C LEU A 267 11.64 39.19 -7.10
N LEU A 268 12.62 39.52 -6.27
CA LEU A 268 12.41 39.69 -4.84
C LEU A 268 11.60 40.97 -4.55
N THR A 269 10.64 40.85 -3.63
CA THR A 269 9.87 41.99 -3.14
C THR A 269 10.25 42.29 -1.69
N LYS A 270 9.92 43.49 -1.20
CA LYS A 270 10.10 43.85 0.23
C LYS A 270 9.38 42.89 1.18
N LYS A 271 8.33 42.20 0.70
CA LYS A 271 7.56 41.21 1.46
C LYS A 271 8.20 39.82 1.46
N THR A 272 9.17 39.56 0.57
CA THR A 272 9.83 38.26 0.49
C THR A 272 10.72 38.05 1.70
N ARG A 273 10.43 37.03 2.52
CA ARG A 273 11.20 36.75 3.73
C ARG A 273 12.59 36.24 3.37
N LYS A 274 13.60 36.62 4.16
CA LYS A 274 14.93 36.02 4.04
C LYS A 274 14.93 34.61 4.66
N PRO A 275 15.57 33.61 4.02
CA PRO A 275 15.73 32.29 4.62
C PRO A 275 16.56 32.35 5.91
N GLY A 276 16.27 31.50 6.89
CA GLY A 276 17.02 31.41 8.15
C GLY A 276 16.70 32.47 9.20
N VAL A 277 15.72 33.36 8.95
CA VAL A 277 15.20 34.28 9.97
C VAL A 277 14.07 33.58 10.72
N LYS A 278 14.28 33.30 12.02
CA LYS A 278 13.28 32.64 12.89
C LYS A 278 11.95 33.41 12.86
N SER A 279 10.85 32.70 12.58
CA SER A 279 9.49 33.25 12.56
C SER A 279 9.11 33.83 13.94
N THR A 280 8.59 35.05 13.96
CA THR A 280 8.07 35.65 15.21
C THR A 280 6.72 35.04 15.57
N ARG A 281 6.42 34.90 16.87
CA ARG A 281 5.20 34.26 17.42
C ARG A 281 3.89 34.80 16.80
N LYS A 282 3.86 36.08 16.41
CA LYS A 282 2.73 36.76 15.75
C LYS A 282 2.47 36.26 14.33
N GLN A 283 3.51 35.85 13.60
CA GLN A 283 3.43 35.34 12.23
C GLN A 283 2.95 33.88 12.18
N LYS A 284 3.29 33.07 13.20
CA LYS A 284 2.74 31.71 13.38
C LYS A 284 1.22 31.67 13.60
N ASN A 285 0.62 32.73 14.14
CA ASN A 285 -0.83 32.78 14.38
C ASN A 285 -1.62 33.28 13.15
N LEU A 286 -1.07 34.21 12.36
CA LEU A 286 -1.62 34.59 11.05
C LEU A 286 -1.54 33.41 10.06
N ALA A 287 -0.41 32.70 10.12
CA ALA A 287 -0.28 31.23 10.12
C ALA A 287 -1.49 30.37 9.72
N ALA A 288 -2.09 29.87 10.79
CA ALA A 288 -3.23 28.97 10.83
C ALA A 288 -4.52 29.60 10.29
N ALA A 289 -4.65 30.93 10.34
CA ALA A 289 -5.82 31.63 9.83
C ALA A 289 -5.89 31.62 8.29
N SER A 290 -4.74 31.76 7.61
CA SER A 290 -4.68 31.75 6.13
C SER A 290 -4.91 30.36 5.53
N GLN A 291 -4.44 29.30 6.20
CA GLN A 291 -4.68 27.91 5.77
C GLN A 291 -6.17 27.53 5.87
N LYS A 292 -6.86 27.98 6.94
CA LYS A 292 -8.32 27.87 7.07
C LYS A 292 -9.07 28.66 6.00
N ALA A 293 -8.57 29.82 5.59
CA ALA A 293 -9.22 30.66 4.59
C ALA A 293 -9.06 30.11 3.15
N VAL A 294 -7.97 29.38 2.86
CA VAL A 294 -7.78 28.72 1.56
C VAL A 294 -8.69 27.50 1.44
N SER A 295 -8.84 26.68 2.50
CA SER A 295 -9.75 25.53 2.48
C SER A 295 -11.21 25.93 2.27
N THR A 296 -11.66 27.03 2.87
CA THR A 296 -13.04 27.54 2.69
C THR A 296 -13.30 28.16 1.32
N LYS A 297 -12.25 28.59 0.61
CA LYS A 297 -12.39 29.26 -0.69
C LYS A 297 -12.26 28.29 -1.86
N THR A 298 -11.70 27.10 -1.64
CA THR A 298 -11.69 25.98 -2.61
C THR A 298 -13.05 25.30 -2.76
N ASP A 299 -13.89 25.35 -1.73
CA ASP A 299 -15.25 24.80 -1.77
C ASP A 299 -16.15 25.55 -2.77
N ASP A 300 -15.92 26.85 -2.97
CA ASP A 300 -16.66 27.69 -3.92
C ASP A 300 -16.25 27.47 -5.40
N ILE A 301 -15.05 26.94 -5.65
CA ILE A 301 -14.52 26.69 -7.00
C ILE A 301 -14.93 25.31 -7.54
N ALA A 302 -15.38 24.40 -6.67
CA ALA A 302 -15.94 23.10 -7.04
C ALA A 302 -17.32 23.20 -7.72
N ALA A 303 -17.93 24.39 -7.79
CA ALA A 303 -19.24 24.63 -8.39
C ALA A 303 -19.23 24.98 -9.89
N VAL A 304 -18.08 25.03 -10.57
CA VAL A 304 -18.02 25.22 -12.03
C VAL A 304 -17.86 23.85 -12.71
N THR A 305 -19.01 23.22 -12.96
CA THR A 305 -19.15 21.89 -13.56
C THR A 305 -18.73 21.88 -15.03
N ILE A 306 -17.72 21.08 -15.37
CA ILE A 306 -17.49 20.61 -16.74
C ILE A 306 -18.42 19.39 -16.95
N PRO A 307 -19.25 19.33 -18.00
CA PRO A 307 -20.18 18.22 -18.18
C PRO A 307 -19.46 16.90 -18.54
N PRO A 308 -19.84 15.76 -17.94
CA PRO A 308 -19.28 14.46 -18.28
C PRO A 308 -19.77 13.94 -19.64
N ILE A 309 -18.85 13.38 -20.42
CA ILE A 309 -19.13 12.67 -21.68
C ILE A 309 -19.94 11.41 -21.37
N GLY A 310 -21.09 11.27 -22.03
CA GLY A 310 -22.13 10.32 -21.70
C GLY A 310 -21.80 8.84 -21.91
N SER A 311 -22.36 8.01 -21.04
CA SER A 311 -22.51 6.56 -21.24
C SER A 311 -23.98 6.24 -21.03
N GLN A 312 -24.67 5.88 -22.12
CA GLN A 312 -26.07 5.48 -22.08
C GLN A 312 -26.19 4.07 -21.50
N HIS A 313 -26.89 3.90 -20.38
CA HIS A 313 -27.59 2.66 -20.07
C HIS A 313 -28.97 2.99 -19.47
N ALA A 314 -29.98 2.36 -20.05
CA ALA A 314 -31.40 2.62 -19.87
C ALA A 314 -31.91 2.26 -18.46
N GLN A 315 -32.83 3.09 -17.95
CA GLN A 315 -33.56 2.90 -16.70
C GLN A 315 -34.74 1.93 -16.90
N ILE A 316 -34.98 1.06 -15.91
CA ILE A 316 -36.24 0.33 -15.71
C ILE A 316 -36.92 0.91 -14.46
N PRO A 317 -38.22 1.27 -14.48
CA PRO A 317 -38.87 1.90 -13.33
C PRO A 317 -39.49 0.87 -12.38
N VAL A 318 -39.26 1.02 -11.07
CA VAL A 318 -39.98 0.29 -10.02
C VAL A 318 -41.06 1.22 -9.43
N LYS A 319 -42.32 0.77 -9.50
CA LYS A 319 -43.49 1.46 -8.94
C LYS A 319 -43.61 1.25 -7.43
N ASN A 320 -43.93 2.34 -6.73
CA ASN A 320 -44.44 2.37 -5.35
C ASN A 320 -45.77 1.62 -5.22
N THR A 321 -45.97 0.90 -4.11
CA THR A 321 -47.29 0.71 -3.50
C THR A 321 -47.12 0.52 -1.99
N ALA A 322 -47.65 1.47 -1.22
CA ALA A 322 -47.97 1.29 0.20
C ALA A 322 -49.44 0.87 0.31
N HIS A 323 -49.79 -0.03 1.23
CA HIS A 323 -50.88 0.12 2.21
C HIS A 323 -51.18 -1.16 3.01
N GLN A 324 -51.59 -0.94 4.27
CA GLN A 324 -52.32 -1.81 5.23
C GLN A 324 -51.51 -2.88 5.99
N ALA A 325 -51.70 -3.17 7.28
CA ALA A 325 -52.38 -2.59 8.47
C ALA A 325 -52.08 -3.60 9.61
N GLN A 326 -51.61 -3.18 10.80
CA GLN A 326 -52.26 -3.37 12.14
C GLN A 326 -52.78 -4.81 12.44
N GLN A 327 -52.44 -5.53 13.53
CA GLN A 327 -52.47 -5.17 14.97
C GLN A 327 -52.02 -6.35 15.89
N VAL A 328 -51.44 -6.01 17.07
CA VAL A 328 -51.65 -6.59 18.44
C VAL A 328 -51.08 -7.97 18.85
N SER A 329 -50.19 -8.00 19.86
CA SER A 329 -50.40 -8.62 21.20
C SER A 329 -49.07 -8.74 22.00
N THR A 330 -48.91 -7.94 23.07
CA THR A 330 -48.82 -8.31 24.52
C THR A 330 -47.49 -8.89 25.03
N LEU A 331 -46.78 -8.04 25.81
CA LEU A 331 -45.78 -8.34 26.86
C LEU A 331 -46.45 -9.03 28.09
N PRO A 332 -45.74 -9.66 29.08
CA PRO A 332 -44.88 -8.92 30.04
C PRO A 332 -43.76 -9.79 30.73
N PRO A 333 -43.21 -9.48 31.94
CA PRO A 333 -41.77 -9.25 32.14
C PRO A 333 -41.12 -10.12 33.24
N SER A 334 -39.79 -10.12 33.36
CA SER A 334 -39.00 -10.30 34.61
C SER A 334 -37.52 -10.49 34.25
N SER A 335 -36.67 -9.49 34.44
CA SER A 335 -35.93 -9.21 35.68
C SER A 335 -34.96 -10.32 36.09
N LYS A 336 -33.68 -10.11 35.77
CA LYS A 336 -32.56 -10.30 36.69
C LYS A 336 -31.43 -9.35 36.28
N GLN A 337 -31.23 -8.33 37.11
CA GLN A 337 -30.00 -7.54 37.17
C GLN A 337 -28.89 -8.39 37.81
N MET A 338 -27.68 -8.34 37.27
CA MET A 338 -26.37 -8.49 37.96
C MET A 338 -25.23 -8.56 36.91
N PRO A 339 -23.98 -8.18 37.25
CA PRO A 339 -23.53 -6.87 37.68
C PRO A 339 -22.41 -6.31 36.77
N ASP A 340 -21.99 -5.07 37.00
CA ASP A 340 -20.81 -4.45 36.39
C ASP A 340 -19.56 -5.32 36.55
N GLU A 341 -19.06 -5.89 35.45
CA GLU A 341 -17.76 -6.57 35.44
C GLU A 341 -16.67 -5.58 35.00
N LYS A 342 -15.98 -5.08 36.01
CA LYS A 342 -14.71 -4.39 35.87
C LYS A 342 -13.69 -5.29 35.18
N ASN A 343 -13.05 -4.73 34.15
CA ASN A 343 -11.61 -4.90 33.89
C ASN A 343 -11.12 -6.37 33.88
N ASN A 344 -11.60 -7.17 32.94
CA ASN A 344 -10.92 -8.41 32.56
C ASN A 344 -10.06 -8.13 31.32
N GLY A 345 -8.75 -8.21 31.51
CA GLY A 345 -7.77 -8.12 30.42
C GLY A 345 -8.07 -9.16 29.36
N GLY A 346 -8.19 -8.69 28.11
CA GLY A 346 -8.26 -9.57 26.96
C GLY A 346 -7.07 -10.53 26.95
N PHE A 347 -7.35 -11.79 26.68
CA PHE A 347 -6.46 -12.96 26.66
C PHE A 347 -5.21 -12.84 25.75
N PHE A 348 -5.03 -11.71 25.05
CA PHE A 348 -3.89 -11.41 24.18
C PHE A 348 -2.92 -10.35 24.72
N SER A 349 -2.73 -10.26 26.04
CA SER A 349 -1.59 -9.51 26.61
C SER A 349 -0.23 -10.19 26.38
N PHE A 350 -0.19 -11.30 25.62
CA PHE A 350 1.00 -12.12 25.37
C PHE A 350 1.48 -12.12 23.91
N LEU A 351 0.74 -11.51 22.97
CA LEU A 351 1.16 -11.37 21.56
C LEU A 351 1.85 -10.03 21.24
N ASP A 352 2.25 -9.26 22.24
CA ASP A 352 3.18 -8.15 22.06
C ASP A 352 4.63 -8.64 22.12
N PRO A 353 5.21 -9.03 20.96
CA PRO A 353 6.60 -8.66 20.70
C PRO A 353 6.83 -8.08 19.29
N VAL A 354 5.80 -7.53 18.65
CA VAL A 354 5.97 -6.83 17.34
C VAL A 354 5.98 -5.29 17.50
N GLY A 355 5.50 -4.76 18.63
CA GLY A 355 5.54 -3.32 18.93
C GLY A 355 6.92 -2.79 19.36
N ASP A 356 7.72 -3.60 20.06
CA ASP A 356 8.98 -3.15 20.68
C ASP A 356 10.22 -3.30 19.78
N PHE A 357 10.17 -4.11 18.72
CA PHE A 357 11.31 -4.29 17.83
C PHE A 357 11.63 -3.02 17.01
N PHE A 358 10.61 -2.31 16.53
CA PHE A 358 10.79 -1.07 15.79
C PHE A 358 11.13 0.13 16.69
N SER A 359 10.68 0.13 17.94
CA SER A 359 11.05 1.12 18.97
C SER A 359 12.55 1.06 19.31
N ASP A 360 13.08 -0.14 19.57
CA ASP A 360 14.48 -0.33 19.97
C ASP A 360 15.46 -0.16 18.80
N MET A 361 15.02 -0.45 17.56
CA MET A 361 15.82 -0.21 16.35
C MET A 361 15.91 1.28 15.99
N TRP A 362 14.89 2.10 16.30
CA TRP A 362 14.88 3.54 15.99
C TRP A 362 15.78 4.36 16.93
N ASN A 363 15.82 4.04 18.23
CA ASN A 363 16.70 4.68 19.22
C ASN A 363 18.20 4.33 19.08
N LYS A 364 18.53 3.28 18.30
CA LYS A 364 19.93 2.87 18.02
C LYS A 364 20.48 3.41 16.71
N ILE A 365 19.62 3.95 15.83
CA ILE A 365 20.00 4.38 14.48
C ILE A 365 19.82 5.90 14.27
N PHE A 366 18.96 6.56 15.06
CA PHE A 366 18.82 8.02 15.12
C PHE A 366 19.01 8.52 16.54
#